data_AF-A0AAN6YWY0-F1
#
_entry.id   AF-A0AAN6YWY0-F1
#
_cell.length_a   1.000
_cell.length_b   1.000
_cell.length_c   1.000
_cell.angle_alpha   90.00
_cell.angle_beta   90.00
_cell.angle_gamma   90.00
#
_symmetry.space_group_name_H-M   'P 1'
#
loop_
_entity.id
_entity.type
_entity.pdbx_description
1 polymer ?
#
loop_
_entity_poly.entity_id
_entity_poly.type
_entity_poly.pdbx_seq_one_letter_code
_entity_poly.pdbx_strand_id
1 'polypeptide(L)'
;MCLRVFSLSYKAYLGHPAAKRYTASMATTLAASQGQGLGDSGKVNFPTDAKLPGKHFEPRQTNDTPSDYTPNPSKSLPLSPARRALVDDIISLYELGATVERVRRYTPDAVYNDELGYADDRYKIAGQWFGLPYVFSAGKSKGHEVVTNDRDLIRFRHEMEWTPKLVPKTIRLRSLVSLALDPATVDQDFIRVKYHKDQASAEDYSNEGVGAMLKKLQAESTARVLSAVNDDLNAFAPDKGAGGG
;
A
#
# COMPACT_ATOMS: atom_id res chain seq x y z
N MET A 1 -20.68 -17.52 -13.70
CA MET A 1 -21.25 -17.66 -12.33
C MET A 1 -20.20 -17.19 -11.31
N CYS A 2 -19.84 -15.90 -11.32
CA CYS A 2 -18.85 -15.32 -10.38
C CYS A 2 -18.96 -13.77 -10.27
N LEU A 3 -20.13 -13.20 -10.60
CA LEU A 3 -20.32 -11.74 -10.73
C LEU A 3 -21.54 -11.21 -9.95
N ARG A 4 -22.04 -11.99 -8.97
CA ARG A 4 -23.23 -11.62 -8.18
C ARG A 4 -22.97 -11.31 -6.71
N VAL A 5 -21.73 -11.34 -6.22
CA VAL A 5 -21.45 -11.21 -4.77
C VAL A 5 -21.08 -9.80 -4.33
N PHE A 6 -20.57 -8.93 -5.21
CA PHE A 6 -20.02 -7.63 -4.79
C PHE A 6 -20.93 -6.40 -5.02
N SER A 7 -22.03 -6.52 -5.77
CA SER A 7 -22.86 -5.36 -6.13
C SER A 7 -24.01 -5.05 -5.15
N LEU A 8 -24.24 -5.85 -4.11
CA LEU A 8 -25.48 -5.75 -3.31
C LEU A 8 -25.31 -5.26 -1.86
N SER A 9 -24.10 -5.06 -1.34
CA SER A 9 -23.95 -4.81 0.12
C SER A 9 -23.69 -3.37 0.55
N TYR A 10 -23.74 -2.38 -0.35
CA TYR A 10 -23.38 -1.00 0.03
C TYR A 10 -24.56 -0.14 0.53
N LYS A 11 -25.82 -0.56 0.33
CA LYS A 11 -27.01 0.26 0.67
C LYS A 11 -27.69 -0.06 2.01
N ALA A 12 -27.18 -1.00 2.81
CA ALA A 12 -27.86 -1.45 4.04
C ALA A 12 -27.12 -1.12 5.36
N TYR A 13 -26.08 -0.28 5.34
CA TYR A 13 -25.08 -0.22 6.42
C TYR A 13 -25.05 1.08 7.25
N LEU A 14 -26.21 1.72 7.48
CA LEU A 14 -26.31 2.90 8.35
C LEU A 14 -27.29 2.64 9.50
N GLY A 15 -26.75 2.37 10.69
CA GLY A 15 -27.49 2.47 11.94
C GLY A 15 -26.94 1.63 13.10
N HIS A 16 -25.86 2.08 13.75
CA HIS A 16 -25.70 2.18 15.22
C HIS A 16 -24.23 2.35 15.67
N PRO A 17 -23.98 3.01 16.83
CA PRO A 17 -22.67 3.47 17.24
C PRO A 17 -21.98 2.54 18.24
N ALA A 18 -20.65 2.44 18.17
CA ALA A 18 -19.75 2.59 19.34
C ALA A 18 -18.29 2.25 18.96
N ALA A 19 -17.43 3.25 19.18
CA ALA A 19 -15.98 3.10 19.24
C ALA A 19 -15.55 2.64 20.65
N LYS A 20 -14.42 1.91 20.75
CA LYS A 20 -13.22 2.32 21.52
C LYS A 20 -12.16 1.22 21.68
N ARG A 21 -10.91 1.66 21.44
CA ARG A 21 -9.62 1.33 22.09
C ARG A 21 -8.98 -0.05 21.86
N TYR A 22 -7.83 -0.02 21.19
CA TYR A 22 -6.69 -0.90 21.51
C TYR A 22 -5.39 -0.08 21.54
N THR A 23 -4.66 -0.20 22.64
CA THR A 23 -3.32 0.36 22.87
C THR A 23 -2.30 -0.77 22.88
N ALA A 24 -1.23 -0.54 22.12
CA ALA A 24 0.17 -0.91 22.33
C ALA A 24 0.57 -2.35 22.72
N SER A 25 1.40 -2.98 21.89
CA SER A 25 2.71 -3.51 22.32
C SER A 25 3.54 -3.92 21.09
N MET A 26 4.60 -3.16 20.79
CA MET A 26 5.71 -3.58 19.94
C MET A 26 6.98 -3.20 20.67
N ALA A 27 7.66 -4.20 21.24
CA ALA A 27 8.97 -4.06 21.85
C ALA A 27 9.93 -5.07 21.21
N THR A 28 10.87 -4.51 20.46
CA THR A 28 12.30 -4.85 20.44
C THR A 28 12.71 -6.24 19.99
N THR A 29 13.37 -6.30 18.83
CA THR A 29 14.65 -7.02 18.70
C THR A 29 15.53 -6.26 17.72
N LEU A 30 16.49 -5.50 18.25
CA LEU A 30 17.64 -4.98 17.50
C LEU A 30 18.85 -5.82 17.91
N ALA A 31 19.36 -6.64 17.00
CA ALA A 31 20.71 -7.18 17.09
C ALA A 31 21.25 -7.53 15.69
N ALA A 32 22.45 -7.00 15.43
CA ALA A 32 23.46 -7.45 14.47
C ALA A 32 23.20 -7.29 12.95
N SER A 33 23.80 -6.25 12.35
CA SER A 33 24.80 -6.45 11.29
C SER A 33 25.60 -5.15 11.07
N GLN A 34 26.82 -5.11 11.59
CA GLN A 34 27.86 -4.21 11.10
C GLN A 34 28.60 -4.94 9.97
N GLY A 35 28.76 -4.29 8.81
CA GLY A 35 29.81 -4.64 7.85
C GLY A 35 29.41 -5.15 6.46
N GLN A 36 28.14 -5.11 6.06
CA GLN A 36 27.75 -5.14 4.64
C GLN A 36 26.89 -3.92 4.37
N GLY A 37 27.21 -3.16 3.33
CA GLY A 37 26.61 -1.86 3.04
C GLY A 37 25.09 -1.95 3.12
N LEU A 38 24.52 -1.41 4.21
CA LEU A 38 23.07 -1.35 4.43
C LEU A 38 22.38 -0.36 3.46
N GLY A 39 23.11 0.12 2.44
CA GLY A 39 22.60 1.01 1.40
C GLY A 39 21.84 0.24 0.32
N ASP A 40 21.09 0.98 -0.49
CA ASP A 40 20.56 0.48 -1.75
C ASP A 40 21.67 0.24 -2.79
N SER A 41 21.30 -0.36 -3.93
CA SER A 41 22.22 -0.69 -5.02
C SER A 41 22.74 0.54 -5.79
N GLY A 42 22.22 1.75 -5.55
CA GLY A 42 22.50 2.96 -6.32
C GLY A 42 21.80 3.02 -7.69
N LYS A 43 21.16 1.93 -8.14
CA LYS A 43 20.46 1.88 -9.42
C LYS A 43 19.23 2.80 -9.41
N VAL A 44 19.08 3.59 -10.47
CA VAL A 44 17.95 4.49 -10.71
C VAL A 44 17.05 3.89 -11.79
N ASN A 45 15.76 3.80 -11.49
CA ASN A 45 14.73 3.17 -12.33
C ASN A 45 13.73 4.20 -12.89
N PHE A 46 13.60 5.37 -12.25
CA PHE A 46 12.57 6.36 -12.54
C PHE A 46 13.16 7.76 -12.82
N PRO A 47 12.37 8.70 -13.36
CA PRO A 47 12.78 10.09 -13.46
C PRO A 47 13.21 10.68 -12.12
N THR A 48 14.22 11.56 -12.13
CA THR A 48 14.72 12.21 -10.91
C THR A 48 13.98 13.50 -10.55
N ASP A 49 13.07 13.98 -11.41
CA ASP A 49 12.26 15.16 -11.15
C ASP A 49 11.06 14.80 -10.25
N ALA A 50 11.16 15.16 -8.97
CA ALA A 50 10.09 14.94 -7.98
C ALA A 50 8.79 15.72 -8.26
N LYS A 51 8.80 16.71 -9.18
CA LYS A 51 7.61 17.46 -9.58
C LYS A 51 6.72 16.68 -10.55
N LEU A 52 7.23 15.62 -11.16
CA LEU A 52 6.41 14.77 -12.01
C LEU A 52 5.33 14.06 -11.17
N PRO A 53 4.08 13.98 -11.68
CA PRO A 53 3.01 13.26 -11.02
C PRO A 53 3.36 11.79 -10.80
N GLY A 54 2.81 11.18 -9.74
CA GLY A 54 3.06 9.78 -9.37
C GLY A 54 2.96 8.78 -10.54
N LYS A 55 2.03 8.98 -11.49
CA LYS A 55 1.86 8.14 -12.68
C LYS A 55 3.14 7.93 -13.53
N HIS A 56 4.09 8.88 -13.50
CA HIS A 56 5.36 8.77 -14.22
C HIS A 56 6.37 7.82 -13.56
N PHE A 57 6.06 7.35 -12.35
CA PHE A 57 6.89 6.45 -11.55
C PHE A 57 6.31 5.03 -11.51
N GLU A 58 5.44 4.66 -12.46
CA GLU A 58 4.84 3.33 -12.49
C GLU A 58 5.93 2.24 -12.69
N PRO A 59 6.10 1.30 -11.74
CA PRO A 59 6.95 0.15 -11.95
C PRO A 59 6.31 -0.78 -12.98
N ARG A 60 6.97 -0.94 -14.12
CA ARG A 60 6.62 -1.96 -15.11
C ARG A 60 7.10 -3.33 -14.67
N GLN A 61 6.29 -4.34 -14.91
CA GLN A 61 6.71 -5.73 -14.76
C GLN A 61 7.41 -6.18 -16.04
N THR A 62 8.60 -6.76 -15.90
CA THR A 62 9.19 -7.56 -16.98
C THR A 62 8.79 -9.01 -16.74
N ASN A 63 8.53 -9.76 -17.81
CA ASN A 63 7.93 -11.10 -17.80
C ASN A 63 8.76 -12.19 -17.10
N ASP A 64 9.81 -11.82 -16.37
CA ASP A 64 10.79 -12.73 -15.76
C ASP A 64 10.47 -13.08 -14.30
N THR A 65 9.39 -12.54 -13.73
CA THR A 65 9.05 -12.79 -12.32
C THR A 65 8.15 -14.03 -12.20
N PRO A 66 8.60 -15.10 -11.52
CA PRO A 66 7.77 -16.29 -11.31
C PRO A 66 6.48 -15.92 -10.59
N SER A 67 5.37 -16.53 -11.00
CA SER A 67 4.02 -16.34 -10.44
C SER A 67 3.86 -16.75 -8.97
N ASP A 68 4.89 -17.37 -8.38
CA ASP A 68 4.89 -17.71 -6.96
C ASP A 68 5.52 -16.58 -6.13
N TYR A 69 4.66 -15.75 -5.54
CA TYR A 69 5.04 -14.67 -4.64
C TYR A 69 5.19 -15.13 -3.18
N THR A 70 5.39 -16.43 -2.93
CA THR A 70 5.69 -16.91 -1.57
C THR A 70 7.00 -16.29 -1.07
N PRO A 71 7.00 -15.53 0.05
CA PRO A 71 8.20 -14.89 0.56
C PRO A 71 9.10 -15.91 1.27
N ASN A 72 10.42 -15.72 1.12
CA ASN A 72 11.43 -16.37 1.94
C ASN A 72 12.22 -15.33 2.75
N PRO A 73 11.85 -15.07 4.03
CA PRO A 73 12.51 -14.04 4.84
C PRO A 73 14.02 -14.21 4.98
N SER A 74 14.53 -15.44 4.92
CA SER A 74 15.98 -15.71 5.00
C SER A 74 16.77 -15.23 3.78
N LYS A 75 16.09 -14.96 2.67
CA LYS A 75 16.66 -14.44 1.42
C LYS A 75 16.45 -12.94 1.24
N SER A 76 15.79 -12.29 2.20
CA SER A 76 15.48 -10.87 2.09
C SER A 76 16.76 -10.03 1.99
N LEU A 77 16.80 -9.13 1.02
CA LEU A 77 17.88 -8.15 0.92
C LEU A 77 17.92 -7.25 2.17
N PRO A 78 19.11 -6.84 2.63
CA PRO A 78 19.24 -5.93 3.75
C PRO A 78 18.71 -4.54 3.41
N LEU A 79 18.15 -3.85 4.40
CA LEU A 79 17.66 -2.48 4.31
C LEU A 79 18.36 -1.59 5.35
N SER A 80 18.65 -0.35 4.97
CA SER A 80 19.01 0.72 5.90
C SER A 80 17.88 0.95 6.92
N PRO A 81 18.15 1.58 8.07
CA PRO A 81 17.11 1.90 9.05
C PRO A 81 15.92 2.67 8.47
N ALA A 82 16.17 3.69 7.65
CA ALA A 82 15.11 4.51 7.03
C ALA A 82 14.23 3.69 6.06
N ARG A 83 14.86 2.83 5.24
CA ARG A 83 14.15 1.98 4.27
C ARG A 83 13.38 0.86 4.96
N ARG A 84 13.93 0.30 6.04
CA ARG A 84 13.22 -0.66 6.90
C ARG A 84 11.98 -0.02 7.52
N ALA A 85 12.12 1.18 8.09
CA ALA A 85 10.99 1.90 8.65
C ALA A 85 9.89 2.17 7.61
N LEU A 86 10.24 2.48 6.36
CA LEU A 86 9.27 2.59 5.27
C LEU A 86 8.54 1.26 5.04
N VAL A 87 9.26 0.15 4.89
CA VAL A 87 8.65 -1.17 4.66
C VAL A 87 7.76 -1.59 5.83
N ASP A 88 8.21 -1.37 7.06
CA ASP A 88 7.46 -1.68 8.28
C ASP A 88 6.16 -0.85 8.37
N ASP A 89 6.21 0.43 8.00
CA ASP A 89 5.00 1.27 7.94
C ASP A 89 4.02 0.78 6.87
N ILE A 90 4.50 0.39 5.68
CA ILE A 90 3.66 -0.17 4.61
C ILE A 90 3.03 -1.50 5.05
N ILE A 91 3.79 -2.41 5.65
CA ILE A 91 3.26 -3.66 6.21
C ILE A 91 2.21 -3.38 7.28
N SER A 92 2.46 -2.40 8.15
CA SER A 92 1.50 -2.01 9.19
C SER A 92 0.16 -1.54 8.59
N LEU A 93 0.16 -0.88 7.43
CA LEU A 93 -1.08 -0.50 6.74
C LEU A 93 -1.90 -1.73 6.33
N TYR A 94 -1.24 -2.77 5.81
CA TYR A 94 -1.88 -4.04 5.47
C TYR A 94 -2.42 -4.81 6.69
N GLU A 95 -1.85 -4.58 7.86
CA GLU A 95 -2.29 -5.15 9.15
C GLU A 95 -3.40 -4.34 9.82
N LEU A 96 -4.14 -3.53 9.04
CA LEU A 96 -5.21 -2.64 9.53
C LEU A 96 -4.69 -1.52 10.47
N GLY A 97 -3.38 -1.26 10.47
CA GLY A 97 -2.71 -0.29 11.32
C GLY A 97 -2.61 1.11 10.70
N ALA A 98 -3.60 1.55 9.93
CA ALA A 98 -3.58 2.88 9.32
C ALA A 98 -3.52 4.00 10.38
N THR A 99 -2.61 4.95 10.17
CA THR A 99 -2.50 6.21 10.95
C THR A 99 -2.17 7.35 10.00
N VAL A 100 -2.40 8.59 10.42
CA VAL A 100 -2.01 9.77 9.65
C VAL A 100 -0.52 9.73 9.29
N GLU A 101 0.36 9.40 10.23
CA GLU A 101 1.81 9.37 9.97
C GLU A 101 2.22 8.28 8.97
N ARG A 102 1.61 7.09 9.03
CA ARG A 102 1.90 6.02 8.06
C ARG A 102 1.40 6.38 6.67
N VAL A 103 0.24 7.02 6.56
CA VAL A 103 -0.28 7.49 5.27
C VAL A 103 0.54 8.67 4.73
N ARG A 104 1.24 9.43 5.57
CA ARG A 104 2.22 10.44 5.09
C ARG A 104 3.44 9.85 4.40
N ARG A 105 3.64 8.52 4.45
CA ARG A 105 4.60 7.82 3.56
C ARG A 105 4.26 8.01 2.09
N TYR A 106 3.03 8.38 1.74
CA TYR A 106 2.70 8.74 0.36
C TYR A 106 2.93 10.24 0.12
N THR A 107 3.47 10.58 -1.04
CA THR A 107 3.43 11.96 -1.56
C THR A 107 1.98 12.37 -1.86
N PRO A 108 1.64 13.68 -1.83
CA PRO A 108 0.27 14.12 -2.14
C PRO A 108 -0.26 13.60 -3.48
N ASP A 109 0.61 13.53 -4.48
CA ASP A 109 0.34 13.07 -5.85
C ASP A 109 0.67 11.59 -6.09
N ALA A 110 0.86 10.81 -5.03
CA ALA A 110 1.18 9.40 -5.14
C ALA A 110 0.04 8.61 -5.81
N VAL A 111 0.43 7.54 -6.50
CA VAL A 111 -0.51 6.55 -7.03
C VAL A 111 -0.44 5.28 -6.18
N TYR A 112 -1.60 4.74 -5.81
CA TYR A 112 -1.75 3.37 -5.35
C TYR A 112 -2.55 2.59 -6.39
N ASN A 113 -2.02 1.44 -6.79
CA ASN A 113 -2.56 0.61 -7.85
C ASN A 113 -2.55 -0.85 -7.41
N ASP A 114 -3.72 -1.46 -7.35
CA ASP A 114 -3.85 -2.89 -7.13
C ASP A 114 -4.91 -3.50 -8.07
N GLU A 115 -5.14 -4.81 -7.92
CA GLU A 115 -6.10 -5.53 -8.74
C GLU A 115 -7.55 -5.03 -8.60
N LEU A 116 -7.89 -4.35 -7.49
CA LEU A 116 -9.24 -3.96 -7.13
C LEU A 116 -9.48 -2.45 -7.13
N GLY A 117 -8.43 -1.63 -7.05
CA GLY A 117 -8.51 -0.20 -6.82
C GLY A 117 -7.36 0.57 -7.47
N TYR A 118 -7.66 1.80 -7.87
CA TYR A 118 -6.70 2.77 -8.39
C TYR A 118 -6.98 4.10 -7.72
N ALA A 119 -6.02 4.60 -6.94
CA ALA A 119 -6.07 5.88 -6.26
C ALA A 119 -4.91 6.75 -6.77
N ASP A 120 -5.23 7.92 -7.29
CA ASP A 120 -4.30 8.87 -7.92
C ASP A 120 -4.10 10.14 -7.10
N ASP A 121 -4.34 10.08 -5.80
CA ASP A 121 -3.88 11.06 -4.84
C ASP A 121 -3.85 10.46 -3.43
N ARG A 122 -3.12 11.11 -2.53
CA ARG A 122 -3.00 10.63 -1.14
C ARG A 122 -4.33 10.60 -0.39
N TYR A 123 -5.29 11.45 -0.75
CA TYR A 123 -6.61 11.44 -0.12
C TYR A 123 -7.38 10.13 -0.43
N LYS A 124 -7.36 9.70 -1.69
CA LYS A 124 -7.95 8.43 -2.12
C LYS A 124 -7.20 7.25 -1.54
N ILE A 125 -5.86 7.31 -1.47
CA ILE A 125 -5.02 6.28 -0.82
C ILE A 125 -5.36 6.17 0.67
N ALA A 126 -5.45 7.29 1.37
CA ALA A 126 -5.86 7.35 2.78
C ALA A 126 -7.23 6.69 2.98
N GLY A 127 -8.20 7.00 2.10
CA GLY A 127 -9.52 6.38 2.10
C GLY A 127 -9.45 4.85 2.00
N GLN A 128 -8.58 4.29 1.18
CA GLN A 128 -8.44 2.83 1.11
C GLN A 128 -7.91 2.26 2.44
N TRP A 129 -6.81 2.80 2.97
CA TRP A 129 -6.19 2.28 4.20
C TRP A 129 -7.07 2.44 5.44
N PHE A 130 -7.69 3.61 5.63
CA PHE A 130 -8.63 3.83 6.74
C PHE A 130 -9.96 3.07 6.56
N GLY A 131 -10.27 2.63 5.34
CA GLY A 131 -11.44 1.83 5.01
C GLY A 131 -11.31 0.36 5.40
N LEU A 132 -10.10 -0.21 5.35
CA LEU A 132 -9.89 -1.64 5.62
C LEU A 132 -10.48 -2.12 6.95
N PRO A 133 -10.31 -1.41 8.09
CA PRO A 133 -10.89 -1.82 9.37
C PRO A 133 -12.43 -1.83 9.41
N TYR A 134 -13.13 -1.22 8.44
CA TYR A 134 -14.59 -1.30 8.35
C TYR A 134 -15.05 -2.60 7.69
N VAL A 135 -14.22 -3.18 6.82
CA VAL A 135 -14.53 -4.40 6.04
C VAL A 135 -13.95 -5.66 6.70
N PHE A 136 -12.77 -5.54 7.30
CA PHE A 136 -12.02 -6.64 7.90
C PHE A 136 -12.00 -6.53 9.43
N SER A 137 -12.13 -7.66 10.12
CA SER A 137 -11.98 -7.77 11.57
C SER A 137 -10.53 -8.01 12.00
N ALA A 138 -9.72 -8.57 11.10
CA ALA A 138 -8.30 -8.82 11.33
C ALA A 138 -7.51 -8.75 10.02
N GLY A 139 -6.28 -8.26 10.12
CA GLY A 139 -5.27 -8.39 9.09
C GLY A 139 -3.92 -8.70 9.69
N LYS A 140 -3.20 -9.67 9.11
CA LYS A 140 -1.93 -10.15 9.65
C LYS A 140 -0.94 -10.47 8.54
N SER A 141 0.24 -9.88 8.63
CA SER A 141 1.39 -10.27 7.82
C SER A 141 1.91 -11.63 8.27
N LYS A 142 2.18 -12.51 7.31
CA LYS A 142 2.74 -13.85 7.54
C LYS A 142 4.23 -13.91 7.25
N GLY A 143 4.71 -12.99 6.42
CA GLY A 143 6.12 -12.83 6.10
C GLY A 143 6.30 -11.93 4.90
N HIS A 144 7.50 -11.38 4.77
CA HIS A 144 7.90 -10.64 3.58
C HIS A 144 9.36 -10.96 3.22
N GLU A 145 9.71 -10.76 1.96
CA GLU A 145 11.06 -10.92 1.41
C GLU A 145 11.35 -9.73 0.49
N VAL A 146 12.30 -8.88 0.86
CA VAL A 146 12.78 -7.81 -0.02
C VAL A 146 13.59 -8.43 -1.15
N VAL A 147 13.10 -8.29 -2.39
CA VAL A 147 13.70 -8.85 -3.61
C VAL A 147 14.32 -7.77 -4.50
N THR A 148 14.04 -6.50 -4.26
CA THR A 148 14.73 -5.37 -4.90
C THR A 148 14.96 -4.27 -3.88
N ASN A 149 16.18 -3.75 -3.83
CA ASN A 149 16.59 -2.64 -2.99
C ASN A 149 17.46 -1.68 -3.79
N ASP A 150 16.89 -1.09 -4.84
CA ASP A 150 17.52 -0.08 -5.70
C ASP A 150 17.28 1.32 -5.12
N ARG A 151 18.01 2.35 -5.60
CA ARG A 151 17.94 3.70 -5.02
C ARG A 151 16.48 4.15 -4.88
N ASP A 152 15.76 4.15 -5.98
CA ASP A 152 14.40 4.67 -6.11
C ASP A 152 13.31 3.58 -6.20
N LEU A 153 13.66 2.31 -5.95
CA LEU A 153 12.72 1.19 -6.04
C LEU A 153 12.97 0.16 -4.92
N ILE A 154 11.93 -0.10 -4.13
CA ILE A 154 11.86 -1.27 -3.25
C ILE A 154 10.82 -2.22 -3.82
N ARG A 155 11.16 -3.50 -3.92
CA ARG A 155 10.18 -4.56 -4.17
C ARG A 155 10.28 -5.61 -3.09
N PHE A 156 9.14 -6.07 -2.59
CA PHE A 156 9.09 -7.18 -1.67
C PHE A 156 7.91 -8.10 -1.99
N ARG A 157 8.15 -9.40 -1.84
CA ARG A 157 7.07 -10.38 -1.77
C ARG A 157 6.43 -10.26 -0.40
N HIS A 158 5.12 -10.27 -0.35
CA HIS A 158 4.36 -10.19 0.88
C HIS A 158 3.32 -11.30 0.92
N GLU A 159 3.21 -11.96 2.07
CA GLU A 159 2.10 -12.86 2.35
C GLU A 159 1.28 -12.32 3.53
N MET A 160 -0.03 -12.28 3.35
CA MET A 160 -0.97 -11.66 4.28
C MET A 160 -2.24 -12.48 4.42
N GLU A 161 -2.85 -12.37 5.60
CA GLU A 161 -4.16 -12.96 5.92
C GLU A 161 -5.13 -11.85 6.31
N TRP A 162 -6.30 -11.82 5.68
CA TRP A 162 -7.40 -10.91 6.00
C TRP A 162 -8.67 -11.68 6.36
N THR A 163 -9.33 -11.26 7.44
CA THR A 163 -10.59 -11.86 7.90
C THR A 163 -11.71 -10.85 7.71
N PRO A 164 -12.63 -11.06 6.75
CA PRO A 164 -13.80 -10.20 6.58
C PRO A 164 -14.69 -10.24 7.82
N LYS A 165 -15.31 -9.11 8.21
CA LYS A 165 -16.19 -9.07 9.40
C LYS A 165 -17.44 -9.95 9.27
N LEU A 166 -17.95 -10.12 8.06
CA LEU A 166 -19.23 -10.77 7.78
C LEU A 166 -19.12 -12.24 7.40
N VAL A 167 -17.89 -12.74 7.17
CA VAL A 167 -17.68 -14.12 6.71
C VAL A 167 -16.61 -14.76 7.59
N PRO A 168 -16.84 -15.95 8.17
CA PRO A 168 -15.90 -16.59 9.08
C PRO A 168 -14.68 -17.22 8.37
N LYS A 169 -14.37 -16.79 7.15
CA LYS A 169 -13.30 -17.36 6.32
C LYS A 169 -12.19 -16.33 6.13
N THR A 170 -11.02 -16.63 6.68
CA THR A 170 -9.79 -15.87 6.40
C THR A 170 -9.33 -16.13 4.97
N ILE A 171 -9.01 -15.04 4.28
CA ILE A 171 -8.44 -15.03 2.93
C ILE A 171 -6.94 -14.85 3.08
N ARG A 172 -6.16 -15.71 2.44
CA ARG A 172 -4.69 -15.60 2.38
C ARG A 172 -4.31 -15.15 0.98
N LEU A 173 -3.52 -14.08 0.90
CA LEU A 173 -3.07 -13.47 -0.33
C LEU A 173 -1.54 -13.44 -0.33
N ARG A 174 -0.98 -13.52 -1.54
CA ARG A 174 0.44 -13.34 -1.80
C ARG A 174 0.57 -12.34 -2.91
N SER A 175 1.46 -11.37 -2.73
CA SER A 175 1.67 -10.36 -3.74
C SER A 175 3.12 -9.93 -3.86
N LEU A 176 3.43 -9.36 -5.01
CA LEU A 176 4.62 -8.54 -5.20
C LEU A 176 4.23 -7.08 -4.99
N VAL A 177 4.75 -6.48 -3.93
CA VAL A 177 4.61 -5.05 -3.66
C VAL A 177 5.81 -4.31 -4.24
N SER A 178 5.55 -3.33 -5.09
CA SER A 178 6.56 -2.43 -5.66
C SER A 178 6.31 -1.00 -5.19
N LEU A 179 7.33 -0.40 -4.59
CA LEU A 179 7.34 0.98 -4.11
C LEU A 179 8.34 1.79 -4.92
N ALA A 180 7.85 2.64 -5.82
CA ALA A 180 8.66 3.70 -6.42
C ALA A 180 8.79 4.85 -5.42
N LEU A 181 10.03 5.23 -5.12
CA LEU A 181 10.34 6.19 -4.07
C LEU A 181 10.41 7.61 -4.65
N ASP A 182 10.01 8.59 -3.83
CA ASP A 182 10.04 10.00 -4.20
C ASP A 182 11.49 10.52 -4.28
N PRO A 183 11.93 11.06 -5.44
CA PRO A 183 13.30 11.56 -5.59
C PRO A 183 13.70 12.64 -4.58
N ALA A 184 12.73 13.41 -4.06
CA ALA A 184 13.00 14.45 -3.08
C ALA A 184 13.27 13.92 -1.66
N THR A 185 12.81 12.70 -1.34
CA THR A 185 12.88 12.15 0.02
C THR A 185 13.62 10.81 0.12
N VAL A 186 14.04 10.23 -1.01
CA VAL A 186 14.72 8.92 -1.07
C VAL A 186 16.00 8.83 -0.22
N ASP A 187 16.71 9.96 -0.07
CA ASP A 187 17.95 10.06 0.70
C ASP A 187 17.71 10.66 2.12
N GLN A 188 16.46 10.76 2.57
CA GLN A 188 16.07 11.30 3.89
C GLN A 188 15.65 10.19 4.86
N ASP A 189 15.59 10.51 6.17
CA ASP A 189 15.10 9.57 7.19
C ASP A 189 13.63 9.20 7.00
N PHE A 190 12.82 10.14 6.49
CA PHE A 190 11.41 9.92 6.18
C PHE A 190 11.19 9.82 4.67
N ILE A 191 11.45 8.62 4.15
CA ILE A 191 11.25 8.30 2.72
C ILE A 191 9.75 8.25 2.40
N ARG A 192 9.38 8.89 1.28
CA ARG A 192 8.02 8.82 0.72
C ARG A 192 7.95 8.01 -0.58
N VAL A 193 6.74 7.58 -0.90
CA VAL A 193 6.34 6.78 -2.05
C VAL A 193 5.66 7.68 -3.08
N LYS A 194 6.07 7.53 -4.35
CA LYS A 194 5.43 8.11 -5.54
C LYS A 194 4.46 7.14 -6.20
N TYR A 195 4.79 5.85 -6.18
CA TYR A 195 3.95 4.81 -6.74
C TYR A 195 3.99 3.56 -5.87
N HIS A 196 2.82 3.06 -5.49
CA HIS A 196 2.64 1.78 -4.83
C HIS A 196 1.86 0.88 -5.79
N LYS A 197 2.49 -0.22 -6.23
CA LYS A 197 1.85 -1.26 -7.03
C LYS A 197 1.80 -2.56 -6.24
N ASP A 198 0.60 -3.09 -6.04
CA ASP A 198 0.36 -4.38 -5.36
C ASP A 198 -0.21 -5.38 -6.38
N GLN A 199 0.49 -6.50 -6.59
CA GLN A 199 0.17 -7.47 -7.63
C GLN A 199 0.02 -8.87 -7.05
N ALA A 200 -1.19 -9.45 -7.14
CA ALA A 200 -1.44 -10.81 -6.69
C ALA A 200 -1.36 -11.85 -7.84
N SER A 201 -1.12 -11.39 -9.08
CA SER A 201 -0.97 -12.21 -10.28
C SER A 201 0.27 -11.83 -11.09
N ALA A 202 0.73 -12.77 -11.92
CA ALA A 202 1.92 -12.60 -12.76
C ALA A 202 1.70 -11.71 -14.00
N GLU A 203 0.44 -11.43 -14.36
CA GLU A 203 0.10 -10.55 -15.47
C GLU A 203 -0.04 -9.11 -14.98
N ASP A 204 0.50 -8.16 -15.76
CA ASP A 204 0.32 -6.74 -15.46
C ASP A 204 -1.13 -6.32 -15.78
N TYR A 205 -1.80 -5.59 -14.88
CA TYR A 205 -3.18 -5.17 -15.08
C TYR A 205 -3.26 -3.81 -15.80
N SER A 206 -4.23 -3.67 -16.71
CA SER A 206 -4.47 -2.42 -17.45
C SER A 206 -5.02 -1.31 -16.55
N ASN A 207 -4.44 -0.12 -16.67
CA ASN A 207 -4.92 1.13 -16.05
C ASN A 207 -5.82 1.95 -16.99
N GLU A 208 -6.19 1.39 -18.15
CA GLU A 208 -7.02 2.01 -19.17
C GLU A 208 -8.31 1.21 -19.40
N GLY A 209 -9.37 1.91 -19.83
CA GLY A 209 -10.67 1.31 -20.16
C GLY A 209 -11.67 1.27 -19.00
N VAL A 210 -12.80 0.57 -19.22
CA VAL A 210 -13.98 0.58 -18.32
C VAL A 210 -13.65 0.01 -16.94
N GLY A 211 -12.81 -1.02 -16.85
CA GLY A 211 -12.39 -1.59 -15.57
C GLY A 211 -11.62 -0.60 -14.71
N ALA A 212 -10.68 0.16 -15.31
CA ALA A 212 -9.95 1.21 -14.61
C ALA A 212 -10.87 2.37 -14.16
N MET A 213 -11.87 2.72 -14.97
CA MET A 213 -12.88 3.72 -14.58
C MET A 213 -13.68 3.26 -13.36
N LEU A 214 -14.08 1.99 -13.28
CA LEU A 214 -14.78 1.43 -12.13
C LEU A 214 -13.91 1.43 -10.86
N LYS A 215 -12.62 1.07 -10.97
CA LYS A 215 -11.66 1.14 -9.85
C LYS A 215 -11.51 2.56 -9.30
N LYS A 216 -11.38 3.56 -10.19
CA LYS A 216 -11.31 4.98 -9.82
C LYS A 216 -12.58 5.44 -9.09
N LEU A 217 -13.75 5.09 -9.62
CA LEU A 217 -15.04 5.42 -9.00
C LEU A 217 -15.21 4.77 -7.61
N GLN A 218 -14.72 3.55 -7.43
CA GLN A 218 -14.74 2.86 -6.13
C GLN A 218 -13.82 3.53 -5.11
N ALA A 219 -12.60 3.94 -5.52
CA ALA A 219 -11.69 4.69 -4.65
C ALA A 219 -12.29 6.03 -4.20
N GLU A 220 -12.86 6.79 -5.14
CA GLU A 220 -13.52 8.07 -4.85
C GLU A 220 -14.73 7.93 -3.92
N SER A 221 -15.57 6.93 -4.17
CA SER A 221 -16.76 6.67 -3.35
C SER A 221 -16.37 6.26 -1.93
N THR A 222 -15.35 5.41 -1.80
CA THR A 222 -14.84 4.95 -0.50
C THR A 222 -14.32 6.13 0.32
N ALA A 223 -13.48 6.98 -0.26
CA ALA A 223 -12.94 8.16 0.42
C ALA A 223 -14.04 9.18 0.79
N ARG A 224 -15.07 9.33 -0.06
CA ARG A 224 -16.22 10.18 0.26
C ARG A 224 -16.99 9.65 1.46
N VAL A 225 -17.30 8.37 1.50
CA VAL A 225 -18.07 7.76 2.61
C VAL A 225 -17.27 7.80 3.91
N LEU A 226 -15.97 7.49 3.85
CA LEU A 226 -15.11 7.52 5.02
C LEU A 226 -14.93 8.92 5.60
N SER A 227 -14.95 9.97 4.76
CA SER A 227 -14.81 11.35 5.26
C SER A 227 -15.94 11.76 6.21
N ALA A 228 -17.08 11.06 6.18
CA ALA A 228 -18.18 11.27 7.10
C ALA A 228 -18.05 10.51 8.43
N VAL A 229 -17.14 9.54 8.54
CA VAL A 229 -17.07 8.60 9.68
C VAL A 229 -15.66 8.40 10.25
N ASN A 230 -14.65 9.00 9.64
CA ASN A 230 -13.25 8.90 10.05
C ASN A 230 -12.56 10.28 9.94
N ASP A 231 -12.29 10.89 11.10
CA ASP A 231 -11.70 12.23 11.17
C ASP A 231 -10.25 12.29 10.68
N ASP A 232 -9.49 11.19 10.78
CA ASP A 232 -8.10 11.13 10.33
C ASP A 232 -7.98 11.31 8.81
N LEU A 233 -9.00 10.92 8.05
CA LEU A 233 -9.04 11.15 6.60
C LEU A 233 -9.04 12.65 6.25
N ASN A 234 -9.59 13.50 7.12
CA ASN A 234 -9.65 14.94 6.87
C ASN A 234 -8.26 15.59 6.89
N ALA A 235 -7.26 14.96 7.50
CA ALA A 235 -5.87 15.40 7.43
C ALA A 235 -5.31 15.42 5.99
N PHE A 236 -5.95 14.68 5.07
CA PHE A 236 -5.53 14.56 3.67
C PHE A 236 -6.46 15.28 2.70
N ALA A 237 -7.50 15.98 3.17
CA ALA A 237 -8.41 16.72 2.31
C ALA A 237 -7.72 17.75 1.37
N PRO A 238 -6.62 18.42 1.77
CA PRO A 238 -5.87 19.30 0.87
C PRO A 238 -5.21 18.60 -0.32
N ASP A 239 -5.03 17.28 -0.27
CA ASP A 239 -4.34 16.52 -1.32
C ASP A 239 -5.29 16.05 -2.45
N LYS A 240 -6.59 16.34 -2.33
CA LYS A 240 -7.59 15.96 -3.35
C LYS A 240 -7.21 16.48 -4.74
N GLY A 241 -7.10 15.58 -5.70
CA GLY A 241 -6.76 15.92 -7.08
C GLY A 241 -5.28 16.18 -7.33
N ALA A 242 -4.39 15.95 -6.36
CA ALA A 242 -2.97 16.25 -6.51
C ALA A 242 -2.27 15.43 -7.60
N GLY A 243 -2.72 14.22 -7.94
CA GLY A 243 -2.20 13.46 -9.09
C GLY A 243 -2.89 13.76 -10.43
N GLY A 244 -3.87 14.66 -10.44
CA GLY A 244 -4.58 15.13 -11.63
C GLY A 244 -3.86 16.31 -12.29
N GLY A 245 -2.87 16.00 -13.12
CA GLY A 245 -2.31 16.87 -14.15
C GLY A 245 -2.42 16.24 -15.52
#